data_AF-M4BGX2-F1
#
_entry.id   AF-M4BGX2-F1
#
_cell.length_a   1.000
_cell.length_b   1.000
_cell.length_c   1.000
_cell.angle_alpha   90.00
_cell.angle_beta   90.00
_cell.angle_gamma   90.00
#
_symmetry.space_group_name_H-M   'P 1'
#
loop_
_entity.id
_entity.type
_entity.pdbx_description
1 polymer ?
#
loop_
_entity_poly.entity_id
_entity_poly.type
_entity_poly.pdbx_seq_one_letter_code
_entity_poly.pdbx_strand_id
1 'polypeptide(L)'
;MYASQLRTKDEILAIRAAERKYAKRVQLAQATLIVVREELATCYRENGVNHKMACKGLREEYAKLVQDPTHGAGYPVGFIQTPGNGLEMCKSRTSF
;
A
#
# COMPACT_ATOMS: atom_id res chain seq x y z
N MET A 1 7.25 4.35 37.86
CA MET A 1 8.17 3.55 37.04
C MET A 1 7.39 2.92 35.90
N TYR A 2 7.62 3.30 34.65
CA TYR A 2 7.06 2.59 33.51
C TYR A 2 7.90 1.33 33.30
N ALA A 3 7.36 0.18 33.70
CA ALA A 3 7.96 -1.09 33.34
C ALA A 3 8.00 -1.17 31.81
N SER A 4 9.19 -1.17 31.23
CA SER A 4 9.41 -1.56 29.85
C SER A 4 9.01 -3.04 29.74
N GLN A 5 7.73 -3.30 29.49
CA GLN A 5 7.23 -4.62 29.15
C GLN A 5 7.87 -5.00 27.81
N LEU A 6 9.02 -5.65 27.89
CA LEU A 6 9.66 -6.33 26.79
C LEU A 6 8.62 -7.32 26.23
N ARG A 7 8.27 -7.15 24.95
CA ARG A 7 7.39 -8.08 24.23
C ARG A 7 7.87 -9.51 24.46
N THR A 8 6.93 -10.40 24.77
CA THR A 8 7.24 -11.83 24.92
C THR A 8 7.78 -12.38 23.59
N LYS A 9 8.57 -13.47 23.65
CA LYS A 9 9.17 -14.06 22.45
C LYS A 9 8.12 -14.41 21.39
N ASP A 10 6.95 -14.88 21.82
CA ASP A 10 5.85 -15.25 20.93
C ASP A 10 5.21 -14.03 20.26
N GLU A 11 5.09 -12.90 20.97
CA GLU A 11 4.63 -11.64 20.37
C GLU A 11 5.62 -11.11 19.32
N ILE A 12 6.93 -11.23 19.58
CA ILE A 12 7.96 -10.82 18.61
C ILE A 12 7.88 -11.67 17.34
N LEU A 13 7.69 -12.99 17.49
CA LEU A 13 7.54 -13.90 16.35
C LEU A 13 6.25 -13.62 15.56
N ALA A 14 5.15 -13.30 16.24
CA ALA A 14 3.89 -12.93 15.61
C ALA A 14 4.01 -11.62 14.81
N ILE A 15 4.67 -10.60 15.36
CA ILE A 15 4.92 -9.32 14.68
C ILE A 15 5.77 -9.55 13.42
N ARG A 16 6.88 -10.29 13.52
CA ARG A 16 7.72 -10.61 12.35
C ARG A 16 6.98 -11.40 11.28
N ALA A 17 6.05 -12.28 11.66
CA ALA A 17 5.21 -12.99 10.70
C ALA A 17 4.23 -12.03 9.99
N ALA A 18 3.62 -11.10 10.72
CA ALA A 18 2.73 -10.08 10.17
C ALA A 18 3.45 -9.12 9.23
N GLU A 19 4.65 -8.64 9.62
CA GLU A 19 5.50 -7.78 8.80
C GLU A 19 5.90 -8.46 7.48
N ARG A 20 6.29 -9.74 7.53
CA ARG A 20 6.61 -10.51 6.31
C ARG A 20 5.42 -10.65 5.38
N LYS A 21 4.21 -10.88 5.92
CA LYS A 21 2.98 -10.91 5.11
C LYS A 21 2.68 -9.54 4.49
N TYR A 22 2.90 -8.46 5.23
CA TYR A 22 2.73 -7.10 4.72
C TYR A 22 3.75 -6.78 3.61
N ALA A 23 5.03 -7.09 3.82
CA ALA A 23 6.07 -6.88 2.81
C ALA A 23 5.74 -7.60 1.49
N LYS A 24 5.23 -8.83 1.54
CA LYS A 24 4.76 -9.55 0.35
C LYS A 24 3.62 -8.84 -0.36
N ARG A 25 2.62 -8.32 0.38
CA ARG A 25 1.50 -7.56 -0.20
C ARG A 25 1.97 -6.28 -0.87
N VAL A 26 2.91 -5.57 -0.25
CA VAL A 26 3.51 -4.35 -0.83
C VAL A 26 4.27 -4.67 -2.13
N GLN A 27 5.05 -5.75 -2.14
CA GLN A 27 5.75 -6.18 -3.36
C GLN A 27 4.77 -6.52 -4.49
N LEU A 28 3.69 -7.24 -4.17
CA LEU A 28 2.64 -7.54 -5.15
C LEU A 28 1.97 -6.27 -5.66
N ALA A 29 1.59 -5.35 -4.79
CA ALA A 29 0.98 -4.07 -5.17
C ALA A 29 1.89 -3.24 -6.10
N GLN A 30 3.18 -3.17 -5.78
CA GLN A 30 4.17 -2.50 -6.64
C GLN A 30 4.30 -3.16 -8.00
N ALA A 31 4.38 -4.50 -8.04
CA ALA A 31 4.44 -5.25 -9.28
C ALA A 31 3.19 -5.02 -10.15
N THR A 32 2.00 -5.04 -9.55
CA THR A 32 0.73 -4.74 -10.24
C THR A 32 0.74 -3.34 -10.84
N LEU A 33 1.22 -2.32 -10.11
CA LEU A 33 1.30 -0.96 -10.64
C LEU A 33 2.23 -0.87 -11.85
N ILE A 34 3.38 -1.55 -11.81
CA ILE A 34 4.32 -1.58 -12.94
C ILE A 34 3.65 -2.21 -14.17
N VAL A 35 2.95 -3.34 -14.00
CA VAL A 35 2.24 -4.02 -15.09
C VAL A 35 1.18 -3.09 -15.70
N VAL A 36 0.30 -2.51 -14.88
CA VAL A 36 -0.76 -1.60 -15.37
C VAL A 36 -0.17 -0.37 -16.07
N ARG A 37 0.98 0.13 -15.60
CA ARG A 37 1.69 1.24 -16.26
C ARG A 37 2.23 0.83 -17.64
N GLU A 38 2.79 -0.36 -17.76
CA GLU A 38 3.31 -0.89 -19.03
C GLU A 38 2.17 -1.17 -20.04
N GLU A 39 1.05 -1.70 -19.57
CA GLU A 39 -0.16 -1.89 -20.37
C GLU A 39 -0.71 -0.56 -20.87
N LEU A 40 -0.80 0.45 -20.00
CA LEU A 40 -1.24 1.79 -20.38
C LEU A 40 -0.30 2.43 -21.43
N ALA A 41 1.02 2.29 -21.24
CA ALA A 41 2.01 2.77 -22.20
C ALA A 41 1.90 2.04 -23.55
N THR A 42 1.57 0.75 -23.54
CA THR A 42 1.33 -0.03 -24.76
C THR A 42 0.05 0.42 -25.46
N CYS A 43 -1.04 0.60 -24.71
CA CYS A 43 -2.29 1.12 -25.25
C CYS A 43 -2.13 2.51 -25.88
N TYR A 44 -1.29 3.38 -25.31
CA TYR A 44 -0.97 4.68 -25.88
C TYR A 44 -0.20 4.57 -27.20
N ARG A 45 0.73 3.61 -27.31
CA ARG A 45 1.48 3.35 -28.55
C ARG A 45 0.57 2.81 -29.66
N GLU A 46 -0.37 1.93 -29.32
CA GLU A 46 -1.27 1.29 -30.28
C GLU A 46 -2.37 2.23 -30.79
N ASN A 47 -2.99 3.00 -29.88
CA ASN A 47 -4.17 3.80 -30.22
C ASN A 47 -3.83 5.23 -30.66
N GLY A 48 -2.56 5.65 -30.56
CA GLY A 48 -2.08 6.94 -31.03
C GLY A 48 -2.93 8.10 -30.53
N VAL A 49 -3.51 8.89 -31.43
CA VAL A 49 -4.36 10.05 -31.10
C VAL A 49 -5.68 9.69 -30.40
N ASN A 50 -6.18 8.46 -30.55
CA ASN A 50 -7.46 8.01 -29.98
C ASN A 50 -7.31 7.44 -28.55
N HIS A 51 -6.10 7.44 -28.00
CA HIS A 51 -5.78 6.84 -26.71
C HIS A 51 -6.65 7.36 -25.54
N LYS A 52 -7.14 8.60 -25.60
CA LYS A 52 -8.02 9.18 -24.57
C LYS A 52 -9.32 8.40 -24.37
N MET A 53 -9.89 7.87 -25.45
CA MET A 53 -11.13 7.08 -25.39
C MET A 53 -10.82 5.59 -25.25
N ALA A 54 -9.88 5.08 -26.04
CA ALA A 54 -9.56 3.65 -26.08
C ALA A 54 -8.92 3.15 -24.77
N CYS A 55 -8.02 3.94 -24.17
CA CYS A 55 -7.28 3.54 -22.96
C CYS A 55 -7.92 4.05 -21.66
N LYS A 56 -9.19 4.48 -21.70
CA LYS A 56 -9.87 5.10 -20.54
C LYS A 56 -9.90 4.17 -19.33
N GLY A 57 -10.20 2.88 -19.52
CA GLY A 57 -10.25 1.89 -18.44
C GLY A 57 -8.91 1.74 -17.71
N LEU A 58 -7.83 1.46 -18.45
CA LEU A 58 -6.47 1.35 -17.89
C LEU A 58 -6.03 2.63 -17.19
N ARG A 59 -6.43 3.79 -17.72
CA ARG A 59 -6.08 5.08 -17.12
C ARG A 59 -6.79 5.31 -15.79
N GLU A 60 -8.06 4.90 -15.68
CA GLU A 60 -8.82 4.97 -14.44
C GLU A 60 -8.30 3.97 -13.40
N GLU A 61 -7.93 2.77 -13.82
CA GLU A 61 -7.30 1.77 -12.96
C GLU A 61 -5.95 2.23 -12.42
N TYR A 62 -5.07 2.71 -13.31
CA TYR A 62 -3.80 3.30 -12.92
C TYR A 62 -3.98 4.49 -11.96
N ALA A 63 -4.97 5.36 -12.23
CA ALA A 63 -5.26 6.49 -11.35
C ALA A 63 -5.68 6.05 -9.94
N LYS A 64 -6.51 5.01 -9.81
CA LYS A 64 -6.91 4.46 -8.50
C LYS A 64 -5.71 3.93 -7.73
N LEU A 65 -4.82 3.19 -8.41
CA LEU A 65 -3.62 2.62 -7.78
C LEU A 65 -2.61 3.69 -7.34
N VAL A 66 -2.44 4.77 -8.10
CA VAL A 66 -1.51 5.87 -7.76
C VAL A 66 -2.08 6.79 -6.67
N GLN A 67 -3.40 6.96 -6.61
CA GLN A 67 -4.05 7.77 -5.58
C GLN A 67 -4.05 7.10 -4.20
N ASP A 68 -4.05 5.76 -4.16
CA ASP A 68 -3.94 5.03 -2.90
C ASP A 68 -2.51 5.14 -2.34
N PRO A 69 -2.31 5.66 -1.12
CA PRO A 69 -1.00 5.71 -0.47
C PRO A 69 -0.30 4.35 -0.36
N THR A 70 -1.07 3.26 -0.34
CA THR A 70 -0.59 1.89 -0.24
C THR A 70 -0.55 1.15 -1.58
N HIS A 71 -0.93 1.82 -2.67
CA HIS A 71 -1.02 1.24 -4.02
C HIS A 71 -1.83 -0.06 -4.09
N GLY A 72 -2.83 -0.24 -3.21
CA GLY A 72 -3.63 -1.46 -3.10
C GLY A 72 -3.10 -2.52 -2.12
N ALA A 73 -1.96 -2.31 -1.46
CA ALA A 73 -1.42 -3.25 -0.46
C ALA A 73 -2.23 -3.28 0.85
N GLY A 74 -3.02 -2.22 1.11
CA GLY A 74 -3.71 -1.98 2.37
C GLY A 74 -2.75 -1.63 3.50
N TYR A 75 -3.26 -1.34 4.70
CA TYR A 75 -2.44 -0.99 5.85
C TYR A 75 -1.94 -2.23 6.61
N PRO A 76 -0.78 -2.15 7.30
CA PRO A 76 -0.32 -3.23 8.17
C PRO A 76 -1.30 -3.43 9.33
N VAL A 77 -1.46 -4.71 9.73
CA VAL A 77 -2.30 -5.11 10.86
C VAL A 77 -1.80 -4.42 12.13
N GLY A 78 -2.64 -3.58 12.75
CA GLY A 78 -2.31 -2.79 13.94
C GLY A 78 -2.48 -1.26 13.77
N PHE A 79 -2.69 -0.77 12.55
CA PHE A 79 -3.08 0.62 12.30
C PHE A 79 -4.61 0.69 12.14
N ILE A 80 -5.31 1.24 13.12
CA ILE A 80 -6.74 1.55 13.02
C ILE A 80 -6.87 2.85 12.21
N GLN A 81 -7.64 2.83 11.13
CA GLN A 81 -8.04 4.06 10.44
C GLN A 81 -9.00 4.84 11.34
N THR A 82 -8.58 6.00 11.86
CA THR A 82 -9.50 7.00 12.36
C THR A 82 -10.11 7.75 11.16
N PRO A 83 -11.45 7.91 11.09
CA PRO A 83 -12.07 8.61 9.98
C PRO A 83 -11.89 10.12 10.17
N GLY A 84 -10.84 10.67 9.57
CA GLY A 84 -10.59 12.11 9.52
C GLY A 84 -9.16 12.48 9.86
N ASN A 85 -8.42 12.91 8.84
CA ASN A 85 -7.12 13.57 8.87
C ASN A 85 -5.90 12.75 9.30
N GLY A 86 -5.00 12.56 8.31
CA GLY A 86 -3.59 12.24 8.52
C GLY A 86 -3.31 10.77 8.83
N LEU A 87 -2.27 10.22 8.20
CA LEU A 87 -1.61 9.02 8.72
C LEU A 87 -1.07 9.34 10.12
N GLU A 88 -1.88 9.14 11.16
CA GLU A 88 -1.31 8.92 12.47
C GLU A 88 -0.81 7.48 12.49
N MET A 89 0.52 7.36 12.43
CA MET A 89 1.18 6.19 13.00
C MET A 89 0.56 6.01 14.38
N CYS A 90 0.08 4.81 14.71
CA CYS A 90 -0.20 4.47 16.10
C CYS A 90 1.12 4.63 16.83
N LYS A 91 1.42 5.86 17.29
CA LYS A 91 2.43 6.14 18.28
C LYS A 91 1.93 5.33 19.46
N SER A 92 2.47 4.12 19.62
CA SER A 92 2.77 3.65 20.97
C SER A 92 3.36 4.87 21.65
N ARG A 93 2.63 5.43 22.61
CA ARG A 93 2.95 6.66 23.30
C ARG A 93 4.32 6.52 23.96
N THR A 94 5.38 6.75 23.20
CA THR A 94 6.74 6.97 23.66
C THR A 94 6.92 8.47 23.66
N SER A 95 6.41 9.07 24.74
CA SER A 95 6.79 10.42 25.15
C SER A 95 8.25 10.39 25.54
N PHE A 96 9.06 11.21 24.87
CA PHE A 96 10.35 11.66 25.40
C PHE A 96 10.14 12.47 26.67
#